data_AF-A0A551YFD8-F1
#
_entry.id   AF-A0A551YFD8-F1
#
_cell.length_a   1.000
_cell.length_b   1.000
_cell.length_c   1.000
_cell.angle_alpha   90.00
_cell.angle_beta   90.00
_cell.angle_gamma   90.00
#
_symmetry.space_group_name_H-M   'P 1'
#
loop_
_entity.id
_entity.type
_entity.pdbx_description
1 polymer ?
#
loop_
_entity_poly.entity_id
_entity_poly.type
_entity_poly.pdbx_seq_one_letter_code
_entity_poly.pdbx_strand_id
1 'polypeptide(L)'
;MLKLLTKVIKYARTPALIALSLGVGAGIVLPKITLANGNPGLTIFSGVDRKDILDYFLQFGGRPKQMDRYKFYIPPKKLSQGASAFFISYPDYFNGQFDTNKIEVRINNKSLPLKEVVWDKDSRIIQIVPEQAIDPTSKVEIVMSNVRNPELGTYYFTCDVIASGNIPVRLYVGTWIVSIEP
;
A
#
# COMPACT_ATOMS: atom_id res chain seq x y z
N MET A 1 45.99 -54.08 -22.48
CA MET A 1 47.16 -54.90 -22.09
C MET A 1 48.24 -53.95 -21.58
N LEU A 2 48.92 -54.11 -20.45
CA LEU A 2 48.82 -54.96 -19.27
C LEU A 2 49.98 -54.44 -18.38
N LYS A 3 49.66 -54.05 -17.13
CA LYS A 3 50.50 -54.09 -15.90
C LYS A 3 51.95 -53.55 -15.93
N LEU A 4 52.31 -52.76 -14.91
CA LEU A 4 53.22 -53.14 -13.80
C LEU A 4 53.38 -51.90 -12.86
N LEU A 5 52.89 -51.84 -11.62
CA LEU A 5 53.43 -52.47 -10.37
C LEU A 5 54.95 -52.16 -10.22
N THR A 6 55.53 -51.62 -9.14
CA THR A 6 55.16 -51.35 -7.73
C THR A 6 56.37 -50.65 -7.09
N LYS A 7 56.21 -49.75 -6.10
CA LYS A 7 56.99 -49.84 -4.85
C LYS A 7 56.44 -48.97 -3.73
N VAL A 8 56.22 -49.65 -2.61
CA VAL A 8 55.81 -49.18 -1.29
C VAL A 8 57.02 -48.60 -0.56
N ILE A 9 56.89 -47.42 0.05
CA ILE A 9 57.65 -47.05 1.25
C ILE A 9 56.73 -46.25 2.19
N LYS A 10 56.25 -46.90 3.25
CA LYS A 10 55.76 -46.26 4.48
C LYS A 10 56.97 -45.84 5.30
N TYR A 11 57.03 -44.62 5.84
CA TYR A 11 57.61 -44.35 7.18
C TYR A 11 57.17 -42.96 7.70
N ALA A 12 56.17 -43.01 8.58
CA ALA A 12 56.04 -42.36 9.90
C ALA A 12 56.50 -40.92 10.20
N ARG A 13 55.67 -40.28 11.04
CA ARG A 13 55.92 -39.20 12.04
C ARG A 13 55.39 -37.80 11.70
N THR A 14 54.17 -37.53 12.16
CA THR A 14 53.67 -36.20 12.60
C THR A 14 54.47 -35.72 13.84
N PRO A 15 54.56 -34.41 14.19
CA PRO A 15 53.43 -33.47 14.13
C PRO A 15 53.73 -31.98 13.84
N ALA A 16 52.61 -31.23 13.74
CA ALA A 16 52.45 -29.80 14.02
C ALA A 16 53.01 -28.79 12.99
N LEU A 17 52.13 -28.36 12.08
CA LEU A 17 52.14 -26.97 11.60
C LEU A 17 50.84 -26.28 12.05
N ILE A 18 51.02 -25.22 12.83
CA ILE A 18 49.99 -24.27 13.23
C ILE A 18 49.50 -23.57 11.96
N ALA A 19 48.25 -23.82 11.56
CA ALA A 19 47.60 -23.11 10.48
C ALA A 19 47.10 -21.75 11.02
N LEU A 20 47.81 -20.68 10.67
CA LEU A 20 47.34 -19.30 10.87
C LEU A 20 46.32 -18.98 9.77
N SER A 21 45.05 -19.33 9.96
CA SER A 21 43.99 -18.91 9.06
C SER A 21 43.63 -17.44 9.34
N LEU A 22 44.16 -16.53 8.53
CA LEU A 22 43.65 -15.17 8.41
C LEU A 22 42.25 -15.23 7.78
N GLY A 23 41.23 -15.30 8.63
CA GLY A 23 39.84 -15.16 8.22
C GLY A 23 39.57 -13.71 7.83
N VAL A 24 39.61 -13.41 6.53
CA VAL A 24 38.99 -12.19 6.00
C VAL A 24 37.48 -12.41 6.04
N GLY A 25 36.87 -12.06 7.16
CA GLY A 25 35.41 -11.94 7.27
C GLY A 25 34.96 -10.76 6.43
N ALA A 26 34.71 -10.97 5.14
CA ALA A 26 33.97 -10.04 4.32
C ALA A 26 32.54 -9.95 4.88
N GLY A 27 32.29 -8.95 5.72
CA GLY A 27 30.96 -8.66 6.24
C GLY A 27 30.03 -8.35 5.08
N ILE A 28 29.08 -9.25 4.82
CA ILE A 28 27.95 -8.97 3.94
C ILE A 28 27.10 -7.93 4.67
N VAL A 29 27.30 -6.65 4.32
CA VAL A 29 26.41 -5.57 4.77
C VAL A 29 25.13 -5.70 3.97
N LEU A 30 24.16 -6.44 4.50
CA LEU A 30 22.80 -6.42 3.96
C LEU A 30 22.27 -4.99 4.13
N PRO A 31 21.86 -4.28 3.06
CA PRO A 31 21.27 -2.97 3.20
C PRO A 31 20.00 -3.10 4.04
N LYS A 32 19.95 -2.39 5.18
CA LYS A 32 18.71 -2.26 5.96
C LYS A 32 17.72 -1.53 5.07
N ILE A 33 16.67 -2.23 4.62
CA ILE A 33 15.52 -1.61 3.97
C ILE A 33 14.88 -0.69 5.02
N THR A 34 15.11 0.61 4.89
CA THR A 34 14.39 1.61 5.68
C THR A 34 12.95 1.63 5.20
N LEU A 35 12.02 1.27 6.09
CA LEU A 35 10.59 1.48 5.86
C LEU A 35 10.35 2.99 5.97
N ALA A 36 10.10 3.64 4.84
CA ALA A 36 9.68 5.05 4.82
C ALA A 36 8.31 5.18 5.51
N ASN A 37 8.01 6.38 6.03
CA ASN A 37 6.77 6.67 6.74
C ASN A 37 5.56 6.59 5.77
N GLY A 38 4.93 5.43 5.65
CA GLY A 38 3.69 5.26 4.88
C GLY A 38 2.45 5.92 5.51
N ASN A 39 2.58 6.51 6.69
CA ASN A 39 1.49 7.19 7.40
C ASN A 39 1.34 8.64 6.94
N PRO A 40 0.19 9.28 7.20
CA PRO A 40 0.00 10.69 6.91
C PRO A 40 1.05 11.53 7.64
N GLY A 41 1.70 12.44 6.91
CA GLY A 41 2.52 13.48 7.51
C GLY A 41 1.66 14.48 8.30
N LEU A 42 2.30 15.24 9.19
CA LEU A 42 1.61 16.30 9.94
C LEU A 42 1.20 17.43 8.98
N THR A 43 -0.07 17.48 8.58
CA THR A 43 -0.60 18.53 7.71
C THR A 43 -1.23 19.64 8.55
N ILE A 44 -0.57 20.80 8.61
CA ILE A 44 -0.99 21.93 9.48
C ILE A 44 -1.83 22.97 8.70
N PHE A 45 -1.60 23.10 7.39
CA PHE A 45 -2.29 24.02 6.49
C PHE A 45 -2.66 23.33 5.18
N SER A 46 -3.82 22.70 5.14
CA SER A 46 -4.32 21.94 3.97
C SER A 46 -5.40 22.67 3.16
N GLY A 47 -6.02 23.72 3.73
CA GLY A 47 -7.28 24.25 3.20
C GLY A 47 -8.49 23.34 3.40
N VAL A 48 -8.32 22.19 4.07
CA VAL A 48 -9.39 21.27 4.46
C VAL A 48 -9.57 21.33 5.97
N ASP A 49 -10.81 21.46 6.43
CA ASP A 49 -11.16 21.43 7.85
C ASP A 49 -10.63 20.16 8.52
N ARG A 50 -9.99 20.27 9.69
CA ARG A 50 -9.37 19.12 10.38
C ARG A 50 -10.33 17.95 10.63
N LYS A 51 -11.62 18.24 10.85
CA LYS A 51 -12.68 17.23 11.05
C LYS A 51 -12.97 16.41 9.79
N ASP A 52 -12.57 16.89 8.62
CA ASP A 52 -12.83 16.33 7.31
C ASP A 52 -11.60 15.66 6.69
N ILE A 53 -10.43 15.83 7.31
CA ILE A 53 -9.23 15.08 6.95
C ILE A 53 -9.41 13.61 7.37
N LEU A 54 -9.21 12.71 6.41
CA LEU A 54 -9.29 11.26 6.61
C LEU A 54 -7.89 10.66 6.67
N ASP A 55 -7.73 9.61 7.48
CA ASP A 55 -6.47 8.88 7.62
C ASP A 55 -6.24 7.93 6.43
N TYR A 56 -4.97 7.74 6.08
CA TYR A 56 -4.54 6.77 5.07
C TYR A 56 -3.27 6.02 5.48
N PHE A 57 -2.91 4.97 4.76
CA PHE A 57 -1.61 4.30 4.86
C PHE A 57 -1.12 3.81 3.50
N LEU A 58 0.16 4.05 3.21
CA LEU A 58 0.86 3.59 2.00
C LEU A 58 1.78 2.44 2.41
N GLN A 59 1.47 1.23 1.98
CA GLN A 59 2.17 0.04 2.45
C GLN A 59 3.66 0.01 2.10
N PHE A 60 4.04 0.59 0.96
CA PHE A 60 5.41 0.60 0.46
C PHE A 60 6.04 2.00 0.52
N GLY A 61 5.46 2.89 1.32
CA GLY A 61 6.05 4.17 1.71
C GLY A 61 5.83 5.32 0.74
N GLY A 62 4.99 5.18 -0.29
CA GLY A 62 4.60 6.31 -1.13
C GLY A 62 5.70 6.81 -2.06
N ARG A 63 6.63 5.96 -2.50
CA ARG A 63 7.75 6.37 -3.35
C ARG A 63 7.27 6.78 -4.77
N PRO A 64 7.73 7.91 -5.33
CA PRO A 64 7.33 8.37 -6.65
C PRO A 64 7.54 7.32 -7.74
N LYS A 65 6.57 7.19 -8.65
CA LYS A 65 6.62 6.28 -9.83
C LYS A 65 6.77 4.78 -9.50
N GLN A 66 6.73 4.39 -8.23
CA GLN A 66 6.78 2.99 -7.78
C GLN A 66 5.37 2.41 -7.58
N MET A 67 5.30 1.09 -7.48
CA MET A 67 4.06 0.40 -7.13
C MET A 67 3.82 0.46 -5.62
N ASP A 68 2.57 0.67 -5.22
CA ASP A 68 2.16 0.75 -3.82
C ASP A 68 0.80 0.10 -3.58
N ARG A 69 0.43 0.01 -2.31
CA ARG A 69 -0.92 -0.31 -1.84
C ARG A 69 -1.40 0.79 -0.91
N TYR A 70 -2.45 1.48 -1.33
CA TYR A 70 -3.10 2.52 -0.55
C TYR A 70 -4.19 1.89 0.30
N LYS A 71 -4.24 2.30 1.57
CA LYS A 71 -5.32 1.98 2.49
C LYS A 71 -5.94 3.28 2.94
N PHE A 72 -7.17 3.53 2.53
CA PHE A 72 -7.93 4.74 2.79
C PHE A 72 -8.97 4.44 3.86
N TYR A 73 -8.88 5.11 5.00
CA TYR A 73 -9.75 4.82 6.14
C TYR A 73 -10.90 5.82 6.22
N ILE A 74 -12.11 5.30 6.42
CA ILE A 74 -13.31 6.09 6.69
C ILE A 74 -13.79 5.73 8.11
N PRO A 75 -13.81 6.70 9.04
CA PRO A 75 -14.22 6.42 10.41
C PRO A 75 -15.74 6.26 10.53
N PRO A 76 -16.23 5.43 11.47
CA PRO A 76 -17.66 5.19 11.74
C PRO A 76 -18.56 6.44 11.72
N LYS A 77 -18.11 7.49 12.40
CA LYS A 77 -18.84 8.76 12.56
C LYS A 77 -19.14 9.49 11.24
N LYS A 78 -18.43 9.17 10.17
CA LYS A 78 -18.61 9.78 8.84
C LYS A 78 -19.58 9.02 7.95
N LEU A 79 -19.99 7.80 8.33
CA LEU A 79 -20.94 6.97 7.61
C LEU A 79 -22.24 6.79 8.41
N SER A 80 -22.83 7.88 8.89
CA SER A 80 -24.04 7.84 9.75
C SER A 80 -25.29 7.28 9.06
N GLN A 81 -25.35 7.32 7.72
CA GLN A 81 -26.45 6.80 6.92
C GLN A 81 -26.04 5.60 6.05
N GLY A 82 -24.92 4.95 6.38
CA GLY A 82 -24.33 3.88 5.56
C GLY A 82 -23.86 4.38 4.19
N ALA A 83 -23.53 3.45 3.30
CA ALA A 83 -23.10 3.76 1.94
C ALA A 83 -23.50 2.67 0.94
N SER A 84 -24.17 3.05 -0.15
CA SER A 84 -24.46 2.16 -1.29
C SER A 84 -23.44 2.27 -2.41
N ALA A 85 -22.69 3.36 -2.48
CA ALA A 85 -21.58 3.56 -3.41
C ALA A 85 -20.60 4.58 -2.83
N PHE A 86 -19.32 4.45 -3.20
CA PHE A 86 -18.26 5.41 -2.91
C PHE A 86 -17.80 6.08 -4.19
N PHE A 87 -17.48 7.37 -4.11
CA PHE A 87 -16.94 8.17 -5.19
C PHE A 87 -15.68 8.86 -4.69
N ILE A 88 -14.54 8.51 -5.27
CA ILE A 88 -13.24 9.05 -4.89
C ILE A 88 -12.73 9.93 -6.02
N SER A 89 -12.77 11.24 -5.79
CA SER A 89 -12.27 12.24 -6.74
C SER A 89 -10.81 12.56 -6.46
N TYR A 90 -10.01 12.79 -7.49
CA TYR A 90 -8.58 13.11 -7.37
C TYR A 90 -8.20 14.32 -8.23
N PRO A 91 -7.08 15.02 -7.92
CA PRO A 91 -6.73 16.25 -8.62
C PRO A 91 -6.29 15.99 -10.07
N ASP A 92 -6.42 17.00 -10.92
CA ASP A 92 -6.06 16.94 -12.34
C ASP A 92 -4.57 16.71 -12.59
N TYR A 93 -3.72 17.11 -11.66
CA TYR A 93 -2.28 16.87 -11.69
C TYR A 93 -1.85 15.48 -11.17
N PHE A 94 -2.78 14.63 -10.72
CA PHE A 94 -2.46 13.24 -10.37
C PHE A 94 -2.17 12.41 -11.63
N ASN A 95 -0.92 11.99 -11.81
CA ASN A 95 -0.48 11.19 -12.96
C ASN A 95 -0.15 9.73 -12.60
N GLY A 96 -0.68 9.23 -11.48
CA GLY A 96 -0.58 7.82 -11.09
C GLY A 96 -1.58 6.93 -11.85
N GLN A 97 -1.56 5.63 -11.55
CA GLN A 97 -2.46 4.67 -12.19
C GLN A 97 -3.08 3.72 -11.17
N PHE A 98 -4.37 3.46 -11.33
CA PHE A 98 -5.12 2.53 -10.50
C PHE A 98 -5.39 1.22 -11.25
N ASP A 99 -5.41 0.11 -10.53
CA ASP A 99 -5.85 -1.19 -11.01
C ASP A 99 -7.22 -1.51 -10.39
N THR A 100 -8.29 -1.33 -11.16
CA THR A 100 -9.68 -1.49 -10.66
C THR A 100 -9.99 -2.92 -10.21
N ASN A 101 -9.27 -3.92 -10.73
CA ASN A 101 -9.44 -5.33 -10.34
C ASN A 101 -8.78 -5.65 -8.98
N LYS A 102 -8.02 -4.69 -8.44
CA LYS A 102 -7.25 -4.81 -7.19
C LYS A 102 -7.71 -3.80 -6.14
N ILE A 103 -8.92 -3.27 -6.31
CA ILE A 103 -9.61 -2.42 -5.34
C ILE A 103 -10.55 -3.28 -4.50
N GLU A 104 -10.48 -3.11 -3.18
CA GLU A 104 -11.32 -3.80 -2.21
C GLU A 104 -11.95 -2.80 -1.24
N VAL A 105 -13.16 -3.10 -0.76
CA VAL A 105 -13.76 -2.44 0.40
C VAL A 105 -13.77 -3.43 1.55
N ARG A 106 -13.19 -3.06 2.68
CA ARG A 106 -13.04 -3.92 3.85
C ARG A 106 -13.75 -3.33 5.06
N ILE A 107 -14.38 -4.21 5.83
CA ILE A 107 -14.90 -3.93 7.18
C ILE A 107 -14.31 -4.97 8.12
N ASN A 108 -13.75 -4.56 9.25
CA ASN A 108 -13.12 -5.45 10.22
C ASN A 108 -12.11 -6.44 9.56
N ASN A 109 -11.29 -5.91 8.65
CA ASN A 109 -10.28 -6.63 7.86
C ASN A 109 -10.82 -7.71 6.89
N LYS A 110 -12.14 -7.80 6.70
CA LYS A 110 -12.76 -8.71 5.73
C LYS A 110 -13.15 -7.94 4.47
N SER A 111 -12.74 -8.44 3.30
CA SER A 111 -13.18 -7.89 2.02
C SER A 111 -14.65 -8.21 1.79
N LEU A 112 -15.39 -7.20 1.34
CA LEU A 112 -16.76 -7.34 0.89
C LEU A 112 -16.79 -7.59 -0.62
N PRO A 113 -17.81 -8.30 -1.11
CA PRO A 113 -18.00 -8.44 -2.55
C PRO A 113 -18.43 -7.10 -3.16
N LEU A 114 -17.86 -6.78 -4.33
CA LEU A 114 -18.13 -5.57 -5.07
C LEU A 114 -18.89 -5.91 -6.34
N LYS A 115 -19.98 -5.18 -6.57
CA LYS A 115 -20.75 -5.27 -7.81
C LYS A 115 -19.96 -4.66 -8.97
N GLU A 116 -19.34 -3.50 -8.75
CA GLU A 116 -18.67 -2.75 -9.81
C GLU A 116 -17.60 -1.81 -9.25
N VAL A 117 -16.52 -1.64 -10.02
CA VAL A 117 -15.50 -0.62 -9.82
C VAL A 117 -15.21 0.05 -11.16
N VAL A 118 -15.49 1.35 -11.26
CA VAL A 118 -15.27 2.15 -12.47
C VAL A 118 -14.24 3.22 -12.19
N TRP A 119 -13.22 3.31 -13.05
CA TRP A 119 -12.27 4.43 -13.04
C TRP A 119 -12.52 5.32 -14.25
N ASP A 120 -13.25 6.41 -14.03
CA ASP A 120 -13.47 7.45 -15.02
C ASP A 120 -12.30 8.46 -14.95
N LYS A 121 -11.48 8.45 -16.01
CA LYS A 121 -10.30 9.32 -16.11
C LYS A 121 -10.68 10.74 -16.51
N ASP A 122 -11.75 10.92 -17.27
CA ASP A 122 -12.18 12.22 -17.77
C ASP A 122 -12.76 13.04 -16.62
N SER A 123 -13.64 12.40 -15.83
CA SER A 123 -14.24 13.00 -14.63
C SER A 123 -13.32 12.95 -13.41
N ARG A 124 -12.21 12.21 -13.48
CA ARG A 124 -11.25 11.96 -12.38
C ARG A 124 -11.88 11.36 -11.12
N ILE A 125 -12.69 10.34 -11.33
CA ILE A 125 -13.46 9.67 -10.27
C ILE A 125 -13.21 8.17 -10.31
N ILE A 126 -13.01 7.58 -9.14
CA ILE A 126 -13.12 6.13 -8.93
C ILE A 126 -14.45 5.88 -8.23
N GLN A 127 -15.37 5.22 -8.92
CA GLN A 127 -16.63 4.77 -8.36
C GLN A 127 -16.50 3.32 -7.90
N ILE A 128 -16.94 3.04 -6.68
CA ILE A 128 -16.92 1.70 -6.09
C ILE A 128 -18.33 1.39 -5.59
N VAL A 129 -18.92 0.31 -6.10
CA VAL A 129 -20.28 -0.13 -5.75
C VAL A 129 -20.20 -1.51 -5.09
N PRO A 130 -20.40 -1.60 -3.76
CA PRO A 130 -20.57 -2.87 -3.06
C PRO A 130 -21.79 -3.66 -3.58
N GLU A 131 -21.77 -4.99 -3.48
CA GLU A 131 -22.97 -5.80 -3.78
C GLU A 131 -24.10 -5.54 -2.79
N GLN A 132 -23.74 -5.38 -1.52
CA GLN A 132 -24.66 -5.02 -0.44
C GLN A 132 -24.25 -3.68 0.15
N ALA A 133 -25.25 -2.84 0.43
CA ALA A 133 -25.02 -1.54 1.06
C ALA A 133 -24.29 -1.71 2.41
N ILE A 134 -23.37 -0.79 2.66
CA ILE A 134 -22.61 -0.73 3.90
C ILE A 134 -23.49 -0.21 5.03
N ASP A 135 -23.49 -0.92 6.14
CA ASP A 135 -24.26 -0.53 7.32
C ASP A 135 -23.79 0.82 7.87
N PRO A 136 -24.71 1.64 8.40
CA PRO A 136 -24.37 2.85 9.15
C PRO A 136 -23.33 2.60 10.22
N THR A 137 -22.48 3.59 10.47
CA THR A 137 -21.43 3.57 11.51
C THR A 137 -20.36 2.49 11.34
N SER A 138 -20.27 1.86 10.17
CA SER A 138 -19.19 0.93 9.85
C SER A 138 -17.84 1.64 9.74
N LYS A 139 -16.78 1.04 10.29
CA LYS A 139 -15.39 1.43 9.99
C LYS A 139 -14.99 0.79 8.67
N VAL A 140 -14.77 1.61 7.66
CA VAL A 140 -14.45 1.14 6.30
C VAL A 140 -12.98 1.39 5.98
N GLU A 141 -12.34 0.44 5.33
CA GLU A 141 -11.02 0.55 4.72
C GLU A 141 -11.16 0.27 3.23
N ILE A 142 -10.85 1.26 2.38
CA ILE A 142 -10.75 1.08 0.94
C ILE A 142 -9.30 0.76 0.63
N VAL A 143 -9.04 -0.43 0.09
CA VAL A 143 -7.70 -0.90 -0.24
C VAL A 143 -7.52 -0.87 -1.74
N MET A 144 -6.62 -0.03 -2.22
CA MET A 144 -6.24 0.02 -3.63
C MET A 144 -4.85 -0.60 -3.76
N SER A 145 -4.79 -1.84 -4.24
CA SER A 145 -3.51 -2.51 -4.50
C SER A 145 -3.04 -2.25 -5.93
N ASN A 146 -1.74 -2.42 -6.17
CA ASN A 146 -1.15 -2.26 -7.50
C ASN A 146 -1.33 -0.83 -8.04
N VAL A 147 -1.30 0.16 -7.15
CA VAL A 147 -1.34 1.57 -7.53
C VAL A 147 0.05 1.99 -7.97
N ARG A 148 0.18 2.53 -9.19
CA ARG A 148 1.41 3.19 -9.60
C ARG A 148 1.38 4.61 -9.04
N ASN A 149 2.29 4.91 -8.12
CA ASN A 149 2.40 6.23 -7.51
C ASN A 149 2.65 7.31 -8.58
N PRO A 150 2.06 8.49 -8.39
CA PRO A 150 2.31 9.65 -9.24
C PRO A 150 3.74 10.20 -9.00
N GLU A 151 4.01 11.39 -9.52
CA GLU A 151 5.20 12.16 -9.16
C GLU A 151 5.18 12.63 -7.71
N LEU A 152 6.31 13.16 -7.23
CA LEU A 152 6.42 13.71 -5.88
C LEU A 152 5.41 14.85 -5.69
N GLY A 153 4.71 14.84 -4.56
CA GLY A 153 3.75 15.88 -4.23
C GLY A 153 2.65 15.43 -3.27
N THR A 154 1.72 16.35 -3.04
CA THR A 154 0.54 16.14 -2.18
C THR A 154 -0.73 16.09 -3.03
N TYR A 155 -1.52 15.05 -2.85
CA TYR A 155 -2.69 14.73 -3.66
C TYR A 155 -3.94 14.60 -2.78
N TYR A 156 -4.96 15.40 -3.10
CA TYR A 156 -6.19 15.48 -2.32
C TYR A 156 -7.24 14.54 -2.92
N PHE A 157 -7.46 13.41 -2.26
CA PHE A 157 -8.50 12.46 -2.65
C PHE A 157 -9.76 12.72 -1.86
N THR A 158 -10.80 13.23 -2.51
CA THR A 158 -12.08 13.53 -1.86
C THR A 158 -13.02 12.35 -1.96
N CYS A 159 -13.64 11.97 -0.85
CA CYS A 159 -14.60 10.89 -0.74
C CYS A 159 -16.01 11.44 -0.59
N ASP A 160 -16.89 11.03 -1.50
CA ASP A 160 -18.33 11.13 -1.35
C ASP A 160 -18.94 9.73 -1.32
N VAL A 161 -20.12 9.60 -0.72
CA VAL A 161 -20.92 8.38 -0.74
C VAL A 161 -22.35 8.64 -1.15
N ILE A 162 -23.01 7.65 -1.73
CA ILE A 162 -24.48 7.64 -1.81
C ILE A 162 -24.98 6.97 -0.53
N ALA A 163 -25.78 7.68 0.27
CA ALA A 163 -26.37 7.13 1.49
C ALA A 163 -27.19 5.86 1.17
N SER A 164 -27.24 4.90 2.10
CA SER A 164 -28.02 3.67 1.93
C SER A 164 -29.48 3.79 2.40
N GLY A 165 -29.91 4.99 2.78
CA GLY A 165 -31.30 5.28 3.15
C GLY A 165 -32.28 5.35 1.97
N ASN A 166 -33.55 5.64 2.27
CA ASN A 166 -34.65 5.63 1.30
C ASN A 166 -34.48 6.62 0.13
N ILE A 167 -33.69 7.68 0.32
CA ILE A 167 -33.43 8.69 -0.72
C ILE A 167 -31.92 8.65 -1.00
N PRO A 168 -31.49 8.30 -2.22
CA PRO A 168 -30.07 8.26 -2.57
C PRO A 168 -29.55 9.70 -2.69
N VAL A 169 -28.92 10.18 -1.63
CA VAL A 169 -28.26 11.49 -1.59
C VAL A 169 -26.75 11.28 -1.61
N ARG A 170 -26.04 12.06 -2.43
CA ARG A 170 -24.57 12.10 -2.40
C ARG A 170 -24.12 12.99 -1.24
N LEU A 171 -23.34 12.42 -0.32
CA LEU A 171 -22.85 13.07 0.88
C LEU A 171 -21.34 13.09 0.89
N TYR A 172 -20.77 14.26 1.18
CA TYR A 172 -19.33 14.41 1.41
C TYR A 172 -18.93 13.72 2.73
N VAL A 173 -17.90 12.88 2.66
CA VAL A 173 -17.38 12.11 3.79
C VAL A 173 -16.11 12.74 4.35
N GLY A 174 -15.21 13.16 3.47
CA GLY A 174 -13.92 13.74 3.86
C GLY A 174 -12.89 13.67 2.73
N THR A 175 -11.65 14.03 3.06
CA THR A 175 -10.55 14.08 2.11
C THR A 175 -9.30 13.42 2.68
N TRP A 176 -8.71 12.49 1.94
CA TRP A 176 -7.37 11.98 2.20
C TRP A 176 -6.34 12.92 1.55
N ILE A 177 -5.34 13.34 2.32
CA ILE A 177 -4.27 14.22 1.85
C ILE A 177 -3.01 13.38 1.69
N VAL A 178 -2.88 12.70 0.55
CA VAL A 178 -1.83 11.72 0.31
C VAL A 178 -0.55 12.42 -0.12
N SER A 179 0.53 12.22 0.65
CA SER A 179 1.86 12.72 0.31
C SER A 179 2.73 11.61 -0.27
N ILE A 180 3.33 11.89 -1.42
CA ILE A 180 4.24 11.01 -2.17
C ILE A 180 5.63 11.65 -2.10
N GLU A 181 6.55 11.00 -1.41
CA GLU A 181 7.86 11.54 -1.02
C GLU A 181 8.98 10.51 -1.27
N PRO A 182 10.25 10.94 -1.40
CA PRO A 182 11.38 10.06 -1.76
C PRO A 182 11.71 8.95 -0.73
#